data_AF-A0A0J9TX08-F1
#
_entry.id   AF-A0A0J9TX08-F1
#
_cell.length_a   1.000
_cell.length_b   1.000
_cell.length_c   1.000
_cell.angle_alpha   90.00
_cell.angle_beta   90.00
_cell.angle_gamma   90.00
#
_symmetry.space_group_name_H-M   'P 1'
#
loop_
_entity.id
_entity.type
_entity.pdbx_description
1 polymer ?
#
loop_
_entity_poly.entity_id
_entity_poly.type
_entity_poly.pdbx_seq_one_letter_code
_entity_poly.pdbx_strand_id
1 'polypeptide(L)'
;MADPAEGELDEKPPPSRAQRIIYVILHVLLHVVFISYFTAATIIFILYDKDSDDCWPNRGSGATTESTDNSTEDYDIDDYEDVEEETTEKPLPEVKPKLLCTINWCHGYGFLIVMFILFYILWLYYWAFKPFVGIKLYNNYLEPVIDKWIEFSRQWIVSGVMLAIVIAVVVAYLGFECRNDAFKAIGLLGPVCFVIIGFAVSKHHLQVPWRIVTHGLLGQLLLGILCLRIPFGRSVFQCLGDKVTIFLNYAQHGARFVYGDRICDEYVFAFAILAVVFFFSVITSIMYYLGWMQFILNGFGFLLQAMVGTTVCESVNAAGNVFLSMTESPLVIRPYIEILTVSELHAICTSGYATVAGTVLGAYVSFGAPASFLIAASVMAAPGSLAFAKLFYPETEESLTRSDNIRLERSTDTSILDAAASGAAAALLIVLGIVSNIIAFLAIVFFLDAVTEWTFELIGLHKITLLYILSQIFIPIVFVMGVPWHDCQDIGLVVAQKSFINEFVAYRNLGILVSDKKVEPRSAAIATFALCGFANPGSLGIVIASLSAMAPSRRSDITRVAFRSYFAGSFVSFTSASLAGILIQNEHMDGN
;
A
#
# COMPACT_ATOMS: atom_id res chain seq x y z
N MET A 1 -13.14 -26.98 33.39
CA MET A 1 -12.38 -25.93 34.09
C MET A 1 -10.97 -26.45 34.27
N ALA A 2 -10.13 -26.15 33.30
CA ALA A 2 -8.68 -26.26 33.42
C ALA A 2 -8.18 -24.87 33.06
N ASP A 3 -7.46 -24.23 33.99
CA ASP A 3 -6.81 -22.95 33.73
C ASP A 3 -5.91 -23.08 32.50
N PRO A 4 -5.97 -22.14 31.54
CA PRO A 4 -4.95 -22.08 30.51
C PRO A 4 -3.64 -21.65 31.19
N ALA A 5 -2.63 -22.52 31.08
CA ALA A 5 -1.29 -22.26 31.56
C ALA A 5 -0.79 -20.90 31.06
N GLU A 6 -0.46 -20.01 32.00
CA GLU A 6 0.35 -18.84 31.74
C GLU A 6 1.71 -19.32 31.20
N GLY A 7 1.86 -19.32 29.89
CA GLY A 7 3.17 -19.44 29.27
C GLY A 7 3.95 -18.18 29.56
N GLU A 8 4.82 -18.21 30.57
CA GLU A 8 5.92 -17.25 30.72
C GLU A 8 6.77 -17.30 29.45
N LEU A 9 6.51 -16.40 28.51
CA LEU A 9 7.38 -16.13 27.39
C LEU A 9 8.66 -15.48 27.94
N ASP A 10 9.74 -16.26 27.98
CA ASP A 10 11.12 -15.92 28.36
C ASP A 10 11.47 -14.45 28.08
N GLU A 11 11.41 -13.61 29.13
CA GLU A 11 12.00 -12.28 29.09
C GLU A 11 13.52 -12.47 29.00
N LYS A 12 14.10 -12.24 27.81
CA LYS A 12 15.57 -12.26 27.62
C LYS A 12 16.23 -11.49 28.78
N PRO A 13 17.24 -12.07 29.46
CA PRO A 13 17.87 -11.43 30.60
C PRO A 13 18.40 -10.05 30.19
N PRO A 14 18.32 -9.05 31.09
CA PRO A 14 18.75 -7.69 30.77
C PRO A 14 20.20 -7.72 30.27
N PRO A 15 20.53 -6.93 29.22
CA PRO A 15 21.84 -7.00 28.60
C PRO A 15 22.94 -6.76 29.63
N SER A 16 24.00 -7.57 29.56
CA SER A 16 25.13 -7.49 30.48
C SER A 16 25.75 -6.08 30.45
N ARG A 17 26.44 -5.66 31.53
CA ARG A 17 27.12 -4.34 31.55
C ARG A 17 28.04 -4.15 30.34
N ALA A 18 28.72 -5.20 29.90
CA ALA A 18 29.55 -5.18 28.69
C ALA A 18 28.72 -4.94 27.43
N GLN A 19 27.57 -5.61 27.27
CA GLN A 19 26.66 -5.38 26.14
C GLN A 19 26.10 -3.95 26.14
N ARG A 20 25.70 -3.40 27.29
CA ARG A 20 25.26 -1.99 27.37
C ARG A 20 26.36 -1.01 26.95
N ILE A 21 27.59 -1.24 27.38
CA ILE A 21 28.73 -0.39 26.98
C ILE A 21 28.99 -0.51 25.48
N ILE A 22 28.94 -1.73 24.92
CA ILE A 22 29.07 -1.96 23.48
C ILE A 22 27.98 -1.23 22.70
N TYR A 23 26.72 -1.31 23.13
CA TYR A 23 25.61 -0.58 22.50
C TYR A 23 25.84 0.93 22.53
N VAL A 24 26.30 1.48 23.66
CA VAL A 24 26.61 2.91 23.77
C VAL A 24 27.76 3.30 22.84
N ILE A 25 28.83 2.51 22.77
CA ILE A 25 29.97 2.77 21.87
C ILE A 25 29.53 2.71 20.40
N LEU A 26 28.82 1.65 20.00
CA LEU A 26 28.32 1.47 18.64
C LEU A 26 27.41 2.64 18.25
N HIS A 27 26.55 3.05 19.17
CA HIS A 27 25.63 4.15 18.97
C HIS A 27 26.36 5.50 18.86
N VAL A 28 27.35 5.79 19.70
CA VAL A 28 28.20 7.00 19.57
C VAL A 28 28.94 6.98 18.24
N LEU A 29 29.49 5.84 17.83
CA LEU A 29 30.20 5.69 16.56
C LEU A 29 29.28 5.93 15.36
N LEU A 30 28.04 5.44 15.42
CA LEU A 30 27.01 5.72 14.42
C LEU A 30 26.74 7.23 14.28
N HIS A 31 26.58 7.95 15.40
CA HIS A 31 26.39 9.41 15.38
C HIS A 31 27.60 10.14 14.79
N VAL A 32 28.82 9.74 15.16
CA VAL A 32 30.05 10.34 14.62
C VAL A 32 30.14 10.17 13.11
N VAL A 33 29.88 8.96 12.60
CA VAL A 33 29.88 8.67 11.16
C VAL A 33 28.77 9.44 10.43
N PHE A 34 27.58 9.51 11.00
CA PHE A 34 26.46 10.18 10.37
C PHE A 34 26.63 11.70 10.31
N ILE A 35 27.13 12.31 11.40
CA ILE A 35 27.46 13.75 11.44
C ILE A 35 28.61 14.08 10.51
N SER A 36 29.68 13.26 10.49
CA SER A 36 30.82 13.50 9.61
C SER A 36 30.42 13.40 8.14
N TYR A 37 29.60 12.40 7.78
CA TYR A 37 29.04 12.26 6.43
C TYR A 37 28.16 13.46 6.05
N PHE A 38 27.23 13.86 6.92
CA PHE A 38 26.36 15.01 6.67
C PHE A 38 27.18 16.30 6.49
N THR A 39 28.18 16.52 7.33
CA THR A 39 29.07 17.69 7.26
C THR A 39 29.89 17.68 5.97
N ALA A 40 30.45 16.53 5.58
CA ALA A 40 31.19 16.38 4.33
C ALA A 40 30.31 16.65 3.11
N ALA A 41 29.11 16.08 3.06
CA ALA A 41 28.14 16.32 1.99
C ALA A 41 27.71 17.80 1.92
N THR A 42 27.53 18.45 3.08
CA THR A 42 27.22 19.88 3.18
C THR A 42 28.33 20.74 2.60
N ILE A 43 29.59 20.45 2.94
CA ILE A 43 30.76 21.17 2.44
C ILE A 43 30.89 21.00 0.92
N ILE A 44 30.72 19.78 0.40
CA ILE A 44 30.76 19.51 -1.04
C ILE A 44 29.66 20.29 -1.77
N PHE A 45 28.43 20.27 -1.26
CA PHE A 45 27.31 21.01 -1.85
C PHE A 45 27.59 22.52 -1.90
N ILE A 46 28.10 23.11 -0.81
CA ILE A 46 28.40 24.55 -0.74
C ILE A 46 29.57 24.94 -1.66
N LEU A 47 30.61 24.12 -1.76
CA LEU A 47 31.85 24.47 -2.47
C LEU A 47 31.82 24.15 -3.97
N TYR A 48 31.10 23.12 -4.40
CA TYR A 48 31.18 22.59 -5.77
C TYR A 48 29.85 22.61 -6.53
N ASP A 49 28.71 22.50 -5.84
CA ASP A 49 27.41 22.25 -6.49
C ASP A 49 26.56 23.51 -6.70
N LYS A 50 26.77 24.52 -5.85
CA LYS A 50 25.90 25.70 -5.78
C LYS A 50 25.84 26.54 -7.06
N ASP A 51 26.92 26.57 -7.84
CA ASP A 51 27.09 27.45 -9.02
C ASP A 51 27.64 26.68 -10.26
N SER A 52 27.43 25.36 -10.35
CA SER A 52 27.90 24.54 -11.49
C SER A 52 26.93 24.59 -12.68
N ASP A 53 27.46 24.56 -13.92
CA ASP A 53 26.67 24.56 -15.17
C ASP A 53 26.33 23.13 -15.69
N ASP A 54 26.99 22.08 -15.19
CA ASP A 54 26.86 20.66 -15.61
C ASP A 54 25.70 19.92 -14.89
N CYS A 55 24.52 20.55 -14.80
CA CYS A 55 23.42 20.10 -13.95
C CYS A 55 22.51 19.06 -14.59
N TRP A 56 21.98 18.12 -13.78
CA TRP A 56 20.88 17.26 -14.23
C TRP A 56 19.63 18.10 -14.53
N PRO A 57 19.03 18.02 -15.73
CA PRO A 57 17.82 18.74 -16.03
C PRO A 57 16.71 18.29 -15.10
N ASN A 58 16.05 19.25 -14.44
CA ASN A 58 14.92 19.00 -13.57
C ASN A 58 13.84 18.29 -14.41
N ARG A 59 13.64 16.98 -14.23
CA ARG A 59 12.50 16.25 -14.83
C ARG A 59 11.22 16.75 -14.15
N GLY A 60 10.76 17.91 -14.58
CA GLY A 60 9.59 18.62 -14.05
C GLY A 60 9.05 19.71 -14.99
N SER A 61 9.68 19.96 -16.14
CA SER A 61 9.15 20.86 -17.15
C SER A 61 9.71 20.50 -18.52
N GLY A 62 8.85 19.90 -19.36
CA GLY A 62 8.95 19.78 -20.81
C GLY A 62 10.34 19.64 -21.44
N ALA A 63 10.72 18.42 -21.82
CA ALA A 63 11.60 18.21 -22.97
C ALA A 63 11.27 16.84 -23.59
N THR A 64 10.70 16.93 -24.78
CA THR A 64 10.52 15.87 -25.76
C THR A 64 11.79 15.07 -26.00
N THR A 65 11.60 13.78 -26.26
CA THR A 65 12.51 12.86 -26.93
C THR A 65 13.52 13.54 -27.85
N GLU A 66 14.80 13.43 -27.54
CA GLU A 66 15.83 13.22 -28.56
C GLU A 66 16.19 11.74 -28.53
N SER A 67 15.51 11.01 -29.41
CA SER A 67 16.05 9.81 -30.03
C SER A 67 17.42 10.15 -30.58
N THR A 68 18.45 9.39 -30.20
CA THR A 68 19.70 9.38 -30.96
C THR A 68 19.37 8.88 -32.36
N ASP A 69 19.26 9.84 -33.25
CA ASP A 69 19.13 9.68 -34.69
C ASP A 69 20.38 8.94 -35.18
N ASN A 70 20.18 7.84 -35.89
CA ASN A 70 21.21 7.28 -36.76
C ASN A 70 20.52 6.65 -37.96
N SER A 71 20.02 7.51 -38.84
CA SER A 71 19.60 7.14 -40.17
C SER A 71 20.80 6.99 -41.11
N THR A 72 20.84 5.82 -41.77
CA THR A 72 21.34 5.56 -43.13
C THR A 72 22.78 5.94 -43.51
N GLU A 73 23.63 4.92 -43.66
CA GLU A 73 24.35 4.68 -44.92
C GLU A 73 24.29 3.18 -45.26
N ASP A 74 24.15 2.88 -46.55
CA ASP A 74 23.80 1.60 -47.17
C ASP A 74 24.96 1.18 -48.11
N TYR A 75 25.21 -0.13 -48.24
CA TYR A 75 26.06 -0.87 -49.21
C TYR A 75 27.58 -0.59 -49.32
N ASP A 76 28.45 -1.59 -49.01
CA ASP A 76 28.97 -2.62 -49.96
C ASP A 76 30.25 -3.35 -49.46
N ILE A 77 30.24 -4.69 -49.66
CA ILE A 77 31.31 -5.61 -50.15
C ILE A 77 32.65 -5.78 -49.39
N ASP A 78 32.93 -7.07 -49.08
CA ASP A 78 34.19 -7.82 -48.98
C ASP A 78 35.50 -7.10 -48.57
N ASP A 79 36.12 -7.52 -47.46
CA ASP A 79 37.36 -8.31 -47.52
C ASP A 79 37.82 -8.84 -46.15
N TYR A 80 38.44 -10.01 -46.21
CA TYR A 80 39.15 -10.68 -45.12
C TYR A 80 40.60 -10.20 -45.17
N GLU A 81 41.14 -9.53 -44.14
CA GLU A 81 42.59 -9.50 -43.88
C GLU A 81 42.93 -9.08 -42.44
N ASP A 82 43.81 -9.87 -41.81
CA ASP A 82 44.41 -9.71 -40.49
C ASP A 82 45.34 -8.49 -40.39
N VAL A 83 45.23 -7.62 -39.37
CA VAL A 83 46.36 -6.83 -38.84
C VAL A 83 46.16 -6.43 -37.35
N GLU A 84 47.01 -7.04 -36.52
CA GLU A 84 47.78 -6.54 -35.35
C GLU A 84 47.10 -5.87 -34.13
N GLU A 85 47.45 -6.41 -32.95
CA GLU A 85 47.33 -5.80 -31.63
C GLU A 85 48.12 -4.47 -31.55
N GLU A 86 47.42 -3.35 -31.35
CA GLU A 86 48.04 -2.12 -30.85
C GLU A 86 47.45 -1.76 -29.49
N THR A 87 48.23 -2.04 -28.44
CA THR A 87 47.95 -1.71 -27.04
C THR A 87 48.07 -0.19 -26.81
N THR A 88 46.97 0.53 -26.99
CA THR A 88 46.82 1.88 -26.45
C THR A 88 45.86 1.86 -25.27
N GLU A 89 46.42 1.97 -24.05
CA GLU A 89 45.66 2.26 -22.83
C GLU A 89 44.85 3.56 -23.05
N LYS A 90 43.55 3.42 -23.32
CA LYS A 90 42.61 4.54 -23.18
C LYS A 90 42.60 4.94 -21.70
N PRO A 91 42.81 6.22 -21.35
CA PRO A 91 42.64 6.66 -19.97
C PRO A 91 41.21 6.31 -19.55
N LEU A 92 41.07 5.69 -18.37
CA LEU A 92 39.77 5.40 -17.77
C LEU A 92 38.92 6.69 -17.85
N PRO A 93 37.65 6.61 -18.31
CA PRO A 93 36.79 7.78 -18.35
C PRO A 93 36.74 8.39 -16.95
N GLU A 94 37.20 9.64 -16.85
CA GLU A 94 37.17 10.41 -15.62
C GLU A 94 35.73 10.43 -15.12
N VAL A 95 35.46 9.73 -14.01
CA VAL A 95 34.12 9.63 -13.44
C VAL A 95 33.78 11.00 -12.88
N LYS A 96 33.23 11.88 -13.72
CA LYS A 96 32.67 13.16 -13.28
C LYS A 96 31.49 12.85 -12.34
N PRO A 97 31.55 13.23 -11.05
CA PRO A 97 30.41 13.04 -10.17
C PRO A 97 29.24 13.87 -10.71
N LYS A 98 28.04 13.28 -10.76
CA LYS A 98 26.83 13.99 -11.21
C LYS A 98 26.36 14.91 -10.08
N LEU A 99 26.42 16.22 -10.28
CA LEU A 99 26.12 17.27 -9.29
C LEU A 99 24.62 17.66 -9.29
N LEU A 100 24.08 17.99 -8.11
CA LEU A 100 22.66 18.25 -7.80
C LEU A 100 22.45 19.74 -7.53
N CYS A 101 22.37 20.53 -8.60
CA CYS A 101 22.47 22.00 -8.55
C CYS A 101 21.34 22.78 -7.84
N THR A 102 20.36 22.14 -7.21
CA THR A 102 19.35 22.82 -6.39
C THR A 102 18.95 21.98 -5.17
N ILE A 103 18.55 22.62 -4.06
CA ILE A 103 17.99 21.94 -2.88
C ILE A 103 16.63 21.35 -3.28
N ASN A 104 16.65 20.12 -3.79
CA ASN A 104 15.47 19.30 -3.99
C ASN A 104 15.24 18.46 -2.72
N TRP A 105 14.07 18.58 -2.09
CA TRP A 105 13.75 17.86 -0.86
C TRP A 105 13.60 16.34 -1.07
N CYS A 106 13.35 15.89 -2.31
CA CYS A 106 13.18 14.49 -2.66
C CYS A 106 14.48 13.80 -3.14
N HIS A 107 15.42 14.55 -3.73
CA HIS A 107 16.65 13.99 -4.30
C HIS A 107 17.89 14.69 -3.79
N GLY A 108 19.01 13.96 -3.81
CA GLY A 108 20.31 14.55 -3.51
C GLY A 108 20.44 15.09 -2.09
N TYR A 109 21.10 16.24 -1.98
CA TYR A 109 21.45 16.86 -0.69
C TYR A 109 20.22 17.28 0.13
N GLY A 110 19.14 17.75 -0.49
CA GLY A 110 17.93 18.13 0.25
C GLY A 110 17.25 16.93 0.93
N PHE A 111 17.23 15.76 0.29
CA PHE A 111 16.76 14.53 0.93
C PHE A 111 17.65 14.09 2.10
N LEU A 112 18.97 14.26 1.98
CA LEU A 112 19.91 13.98 3.06
C LEU A 112 19.64 14.88 4.29
N ILE A 113 19.32 16.17 4.08
CA ILE A 113 18.88 17.08 5.15
C ILE A 113 17.62 16.56 5.83
N VAL A 114 16.61 16.13 5.07
CA VAL A 114 15.37 15.58 5.63
C VAL A 114 15.66 14.35 6.48
N MET A 115 16.46 13.40 5.98
CA MET A 115 16.84 12.20 6.73
C MET A 115 17.63 12.54 8.00
N PHE A 116 18.54 13.51 7.92
CA PHE A 116 19.31 13.96 9.08
C PHE A 116 18.40 14.56 10.17
N ILE A 117 17.52 15.48 9.77
CA ILE A 117 16.55 16.10 10.68
C ILE A 117 15.61 15.04 11.29
N LEU A 118 15.05 14.16 10.47
CA LEU A 118 14.14 13.10 10.92
C LEU A 118 14.84 12.17 11.93
N PHE A 119 16.06 11.73 11.62
CA PHE A 119 16.85 10.87 12.49
C PHE A 119 17.09 11.51 13.86
N TYR A 120 17.53 12.77 13.91
CA TYR A 120 17.78 13.45 15.19
C TYR A 120 16.50 13.80 15.95
N ILE A 121 15.40 14.13 15.27
CA ILE A 121 14.09 14.33 15.91
C ILE A 121 13.62 13.03 16.55
N LEU A 122 13.64 11.91 15.81
CA LEU A 122 13.23 10.61 16.34
C LEU A 122 14.16 10.13 17.45
N TRP A 123 15.45 10.37 17.30
CA TRP A 123 16.45 10.05 18.31
C TRP A 123 16.21 10.83 19.61
N LEU A 124 16.10 12.15 19.51
CA LEU A 124 15.82 13.02 20.66
C LEU A 124 14.48 12.68 21.30
N TYR A 125 13.46 12.38 20.48
CA TYR A 125 12.17 11.93 20.97
C TYR A 125 12.29 10.63 21.77
N TYR A 126 12.99 9.62 21.26
CA TYR A 126 13.03 8.30 21.90
C TYR A 126 13.97 8.23 23.10
N TRP A 127 15.11 8.91 23.05
CA TRP A 127 16.14 8.84 24.09
C TRP A 127 16.01 9.93 25.16
N ALA A 128 15.53 11.12 24.81
CA ALA A 128 15.42 12.23 25.76
C ALA A 128 13.96 12.52 26.11
N PHE A 129 13.09 12.74 25.11
CA PHE A 129 11.72 13.17 25.37
C PHE A 129 10.91 12.07 26.04
N LYS A 130 10.73 10.91 25.40
CA LYS A 130 9.90 9.79 25.87
C LYS A 130 10.23 9.35 27.32
N PRO A 131 11.48 9.04 27.69
CA PRO A 131 11.80 8.55 29.04
C PRO A 131 11.77 9.64 30.12
N PHE A 132 12.17 10.89 29.84
CA PHE A 132 12.28 11.93 30.88
C PHE A 132 11.04 12.81 31.00
N VAL A 133 10.41 13.16 29.87
CA VAL A 133 9.32 14.14 29.80
C VAL A 133 8.02 13.51 29.32
N GLY A 134 8.08 12.63 28.31
CA GLY A 134 6.93 12.09 27.59
C GLY A 134 6.01 11.29 28.50
N ILE A 135 6.54 10.32 29.26
CA ILE A 135 5.73 9.53 30.21
C ILE A 135 5.15 10.43 31.31
N LYS A 136 5.94 11.39 31.81
CA LYS A 136 5.52 12.27 32.90
C LYS A 136 4.49 13.31 32.44
N LEU A 137 4.61 13.82 31.22
CA LEU A 137 3.68 14.77 30.60
C LEU A 137 2.40 14.08 30.16
N TYR A 138 2.52 12.88 29.58
CA TYR A 138 1.39 12.05 29.20
C TYR A 138 0.55 11.73 30.44
N ASN A 139 1.14 11.07 31.44
CA ASN A 139 0.39 10.60 32.60
C ASN A 139 -0.13 11.75 33.49
N ASN A 140 0.63 12.85 33.66
CA ASN A 140 0.23 13.90 34.60
C ASN A 140 -0.63 15.01 33.99
N TYR A 141 -0.54 15.26 32.68
CA TYR A 141 -1.19 16.41 32.05
C TYR A 141 -2.06 16.04 30.85
N LEU A 142 -1.56 15.22 29.91
CA LEU A 142 -2.33 14.90 28.70
C LEU A 142 -3.44 13.90 28.98
N GLU A 143 -3.15 12.78 29.65
CA GLU A 143 -4.11 11.72 29.98
C GLU A 143 -5.33 12.27 30.74
N PRO A 144 -5.21 13.04 31.84
CA PRO A 144 -6.39 13.58 32.53
C PRO A 144 -7.16 14.64 31.71
N VAL A 145 -6.50 15.35 30.79
CA VAL A 145 -7.18 16.30 29.89
C VAL A 145 -7.90 15.57 28.77
N ILE A 146 -7.26 14.54 28.21
CA ILE A 146 -7.83 13.67 27.18
C ILE A 146 -9.02 12.91 27.76
N ASP A 147 -8.92 12.35 28.96
CA ASP A 147 -10.02 11.63 29.61
C ASP A 147 -11.21 12.55 29.87
N LYS A 148 -10.97 13.76 30.41
CA LYS A 148 -12.03 14.77 30.57
C LYS A 148 -12.64 15.18 29.24
N TRP A 149 -11.82 15.34 28.20
CA TRP A 149 -12.30 15.65 26.85
C TRP A 149 -13.10 14.50 26.26
N ILE A 150 -12.67 13.24 26.45
CA ILE A 150 -13.36 12.05 25.98
C ILE A 150 -14.69 11.90 26.69
N GLU A 151 -14.75 12.08 28.02
CA GLU A 151 -15.99 12.06 28.79
C GLU A 151 -16.94 13.17 28.32
N PHE A 152 -16.43 14.38 28.14
CA PHE A 152 -17.19 15.52 27.62
C PHE A 152 -17.69 15.26 26.19
N SER A 153 -16.82 14.82 25.30
CA SER A 153 -17.14 14.51 23.90
C SER A 153 -18.05 13.29 23.76
N ARG A 154 -18.06 12.36 24.73
CA ARG A 154 -18.98 11.21 24.76
C ARG A 154 -20.38 11.57 25.19
N GLN A 155 -20.61 12.76 25.76
CA GLN A 155 -21.96 13.21 26.05
C GLN A 155 -22.75 13.25 24.75
N TRP A 156 -23.93 12.61 24.73
CA TRP A 156 -24.70 12.38 23.51
C TRP A 156 -24.98 13.67 22.73
N ILE A 157 -25.24 14.77 23.43
CA ILE A 157 -25.46 16.10 22.85
C ILE A 157 -24.17 16.63 22.18
N VAL A 158 -23.05 16.61 22.89
CA VAL A 158 -21.76 17.13 22.39
C VAL A 158 -21.28 16.30 21.20
N SER A 159 -21.35 14.97 21.30
CA SER A 159 -21.03 14.05 20.21
C SER A 159 -21.89 14.31 18.96
N GLY A 160 -23.21 14.49 19.16
CA GLY A 160 -24.14 14.80 18.07
C GLY A 160 -23.83 16.14 17.39
N VAL A 161 -23.56 17.19 18.18
CA VAL A 161 -23.20 18.52 17.65
C VAL A 161 -21.86 18.49 16.91
N MET A 162 -20.84 17.85 17.48
CA MET A 162 -19.52 17.71 16.85
C MET A 162 -19.61 16.94 15.52
N LEU A 163 -20.37 15.84 15.49
CA LEU A 163 -20.60 15.08 14.27
C LEU A 163 -21.33 15.91 13.22
N ALA A 164 -22.36 16.67 13.62
CA ALA A 164 -23.09 17.55 12.71
C ALA A 164 -22.19 18.64 12.11
N ILE A 165 -21.31 19.25 12.91
CA ILE A 165 -20.32 20.23 12.44
C ILE A 165 -19.37 19.59 11.44
N VAL A 166 -18.83 18.41 11.75
CA VAL A 166 -17.90 17.70 10.86
C VAL A 166 -18.58 17.36 9.54
N ILE A 167 -19.80 16.81 9.57
CA ILE A 167 -20.58 16.51 8.36
C ILE A 167 -20.85 17.80 7.57
N ALA A 168 -21.23 18.89 8.22
CA ALA A 168 -21.48 20.16 7.55
C ALA A 168 -20.22 20.69 6.85
N VAL A 169 -19.04 20.60 7.49
CA VAL A 169 -17.75 20.99 6.89
C VAL A 169 -17.40 20.08 5.71
N VAL A 170 -17.56 18.76 5.84
CA VAL A 170 -17.31 17.79 4.77
C VAL A 170 -18.22 18.06 3.58
N VAL A 171 -19.52 18.26 3.81
CA VAL A 171 -20.50 18.55 2.75
C VAL A 171 -20.20 19.90 2.10
N ALA A 172 -19.84 20.93 2.86
CA ALA A 172 -19.45 22.22 2.31
C ALA A 172 -18.18 22.13 1.45
N TYR A 173 -17.16 21.39 1.91
CA TYR A 173 -15.93 21.16 1.17
C TYR A 173 -16.17 20.38 -0.13
N LEU A 174 -16.89 19.26 -0.06
CA LEU A 174 -17.21 18.44 -1.22
C LEU A 174 -18.13 19.18 -2.21
N GLY A 175 -19.10 19.95 -1.70
CA GLY A 175 -19.94 20.82 -2.52
C GLY A 175 -19.14 21.90 -3.25
N PHE A 176 -18.14 22.49 -2.59
CA PHE A 176 -17.21 23.43 -3.22
C PHE A 176 -16.37 22.75 -4.32
N GLU A 177 -15.89 21.53 -4.07
CA GLU A 177 -15.05 20.78 -5.02
C GLU A 177 -15.83 20.35 -6.26
N CYS A 178 -17.09 19.94 -6.10
CA CYS A 178 -17.91 19.41 -7.19
C CYS A 178 -18.67 20.50 -7.98
N ARG A 179 -18.63 21.77 -7.57
CA ARG A 179 -19.49 22.84 -8.11
C ARG A 179 -19.40 23.05 -9.63
N ASN A 180 -18.26 22.73 -10.24
CA ASN A 180 -17.96 23.02 -11.64
C ASN A 180 -17.78 21.75 -12.50
N ASP A 181 -17.88 20.55 -11.92
CA ASP A 181 -17.61 19.29 -12.62
C ASP A 181 -18.68 18.24 -12.26
N ALA A 182 -19.54 17.93 -13.23
CA ALA A 182 -20.63 16.98 -13.06
C ALA A 182 -20.13 15.56 -12.76
N PHE A 183 -18.98 15.15 -13.29
CA PHE A 183 -18.43 13.81 -13.02
C PHE A 183 -17.89 13.72 -11.59
N LYS A 184 -17.33 14.81 -11.04
CA LYS A 184 -17.02 14.87 -9.60
C LYS A 184 -18.28 14.78 -8.75
N ALA A 185 -19.37 15.43 -9.16
CA ALA A 185 -20.64 15.35 -8.43
C ALA A 185 -21.23 13.93 -8.46
N ILE A 186 -21.14 13.22 -9.58
CA ILE A 186 -21.54 11.80 -9.68
C ILE A 186 -20.69 10.94 -8.74
N GLY A 187 -19.38 11.19 -8.67
CA GLY A 187 -18.48 10.48 -7.74
C GLY A 187 -18.85 10.59 -6.26
N LEU A 188 -19.63 11.61 -5.85
CA LEU A 188 -20.17 11.69 -4.48
C LEU A 188 -21.23 10.63 -4.20
N LEU A 189 -21.93 10.16 -5.23
CA LEU A 189 -22.95 9.12 -5.09
C LEU A 189 -22.32 7.78 -4.72
N GLY A 190 -21.11 7.48 -5.21
CA GLY A 190 -20.39 6.23 -4.93
C GLY A 190 -20.30 5.90 -3.43
N PRO A 191 -19.59 6.70 -2.61
CA PRO A 191 -19.46 6.46 -1.17
C PRO A 191 -20.82 6.34 -0.47
N VAL A 192 -21.80 7.17 -0.83
CA VAL A 192 -23.16 7.13 -0.25
C VAL A 192 -23.85 5.80 -0.61
N CYS A 193 -23.81 5.40 -1.87
CA CYS A 193 -24.37 4.13 -2.35
C CYS A 193 -23.71 2.93 -1.66
N PHE A 194 -22.39 2.91 -1.54
CA PHE A 194 -21.67 1.80 -0.88
C PHE A 194 -21.99 1.70 0.61
N VAL A 195 -22.16 2.84 1.30
CA VAL A 195 -22.62 2.86 2.69
C VAL A 195 -24.06 2.34 2.82
N ILE A 196 -24.97 2.78 1.93
CA ILE A 196 -26.37 2.30 1.94
C ILE A 196 -26.44 0.80 1.68
N ILE A 197 -25.74 0.30 0.66
CA ILE A 197 -25.69 -1.13 0.34
C ILE A 197 -25.06 -1.89 1.49
N GLY A 198 -23.94 -1.40 2.04
CA GLY A 198 -23.27 -2.01 3.20
C GLY A 198 -24.16 -2.10 4.43
N PHE A 199 -24.96 -1.06 4.70
CA PHE A 199 -25.96 -1.07 5.76
C PHE A 199 -27.09 -2.08 5.48
N ALA A 200 -27.59 -2.13 4.25
CA ALA A 200 -28.66 -3.05 3.85
C ALA A 200 -28.25 -4.52 3.98
N VAL A 201 -26.99 -4.85 3.67
CA VAL A 201 -26.47 -6.22 3.82
C VAL A 201 -25.89 -6.49 5.21
N SER A 202 -25.82 -5.51 6.11
CA SER A 202 -25.23 -5.63 7.44
C SER A 202 -25.88 -6.75 8.26
N LYS A 203 -25.06 -7.53 8.98
CA LYS A 203 -25.56 -8.65 9.79
C LYS A 203 -26.41 -8.17 10.99
N HIS A 204 -26.05 -7.01 11.56
CA HIS A 204 -26.64 -6.47 12.78
C HIS A 204 -26.93 -4.96 12.64
N HIS A 205 -27.88 -4.59 11.78
CA HIS A 205 -28.14 -3.19 11.40
C HIS A 205 -28.43 -2.24 12.59
N LEU A 206 -28.98 -2.74 13.71
CA LEU A 206 -29.26 -1.92 14.91
C LEU A 206 -28.01 -1.62 15.76
N GLN A 207 -26.94 -2.39 15.58
CA GLN A 207 -25.73 -2.31 16.40
C GLN A 207 -24.55 -1.68 15.66
N VAL A 208 -24.79 -1.12 14.46
CA VAL A 208 -23.76 -0.46 13.66
C VAL A 208 -23.16 0.70 14.46
N PRO A 209 -21.84 0.68 14.76
CA PRO A 209 -21.18 1.75 15.49
C PRO A 209 -20.93 2.92 14.55
N TRP A 210 -21.94 3.77 14.32
CA TRP A 210 -21.86 4.90 13.40
C TRP A 210 -20.70 5.86 13.67
N ARG A 211 -20.23 5.95 14.91
CA ARG A 211 -19.00 6.69 15.24
C ARG A 211 -17.80 6.12 14.48
N ILE A 212 -17.57 4.80 14.54
CA ILE A 212 -16.47 4.12 13.84
C ILE A 212 -16.61 4.27 12.33
N VAL A 213 -17.81 4.04 11.80
CA VAL A 213 -18.08 4.13 10.35
C VAL A 213 -17.81 5.54 9.82
N THR A 214 -18.35 6.56 10.49
CA THR A 214 -18.17 7.96 10.06
C THR A 214 -16.73 8.44 10.23
N HIS A 215 -16.05 8.07 11.32
CA HIS A 215 -14.65 8.48 11.56
C HIS A 215 -13.68 7.76 10.62
N GLY A 216 -13.92 6.49 10.29
CA GLY A 216 -13.09 5.77 9.31
C GLY A 216 -13.25 6.32 7.89
N LEU A 217 -14.50 6.63 7.47
CA LEU A 217 -14.73 7.30 6.18
C LEU A 217 -14.16 8.72 6.14
N LEU A 218 -14.28 9.46 7.25
CA LEU A 218 -13.64 10.78 7.38
C LEU A 218 -12.13 10.66 7.31
N GLY A 219 -11.52 9.69 8.00
CA GLY A 219 -10.08 9.42 7.95
C GLY A 219 -9.62 9.09 6.53
N GLN A 220 -10.37 8.24 5.82
CA GLN A 220 -10.13 7.93 4.41
C GLN A 220 -10.19 9.19 3.52
N LEU A 221 -11.18 10.07 3.72
CA LEU A 221 -11.29 11.34 3.00
C LEU A 221 -10.14 12.30 3.34
N LEU A 222 -9.80 12.48 4.62
CA LEU A 222 -8.73 13.38 5.06
C LEU A 222 -7.37 12.94 4.52
N LEU A 223 -7.09 11.63 4.54
CA LEU A 223 -5.90 11.06 3.91
C LEU A 223 -5.95 11.28 2.39
N GLY A 224 -7.10 11.08 1.74
CA GLY A 224 -7.26 11.41 0.32
C GLY A 224 -6.94 12.88 0.02
N ILE A 225 -7.46 13.83 0.81
CA ILE A 225 -7.19 15.27 0.65
C ILE A 225 -5.70 15.55 0.82
N LEU A 226 -5.07 14.96 1.84
CA LEU A 226 -3.64 15.10 2.08
C LEU A 226 -2.83 14.57 0.89
N CYS A 227 -3.10 13.35 0.43
CA CYS A 227 -2.31 12.67 -0.59
C CYS A 227 -2.56 13.22 -2.01
N LEU A 228 -3.81 13.55 -2.35
CA LEU A 228 -4.22 13.83 -3.73
C LEU A 228 -4.54 15.30 -4.00
N ARG A 229 -4.87 16.10 -2.98
CA ARG A 229 -5.30 17.48 -3.18
C ARG A 229 -4.25 18.50 -2.78
N ILE A 230 -3.67 18.34 -1.59
CA ILE A 230 -2.70 19.30 -1.05
C ILE A 230 -1.39 19.21 -1.87
N PRO A 231 -0.88 20.31 -2.46
CA PRO A 231 0.35 20.27 -3.28
C PRO A 231 1.54 19.68 -2.53
N PHE A 232 1.72 20.06 -1.27
CA PHE A 232 2.75 19.50 -0.41
C PHE A 232 2.60 17.99 -0.23
N GLY A 233 1.41 17.51 0.13
CA GLY A 233 1.18 16.08 0.30
C GLY A 233 1.35 15.29 -1.00
N ARG A 234 0.86 15.80 -2.15
CA ARG A 234 1.14 15.22 -3.47
C ARG A 234 2.63 15.07 -3.73
N SER A 235 3.42 16.11 -3.45
CA SER A 235 4.88 16.07 -3.65
C SER A 235 5.57 15.03 -2.76
N VAL A 236 5.08 14.86 -1.53
CA VAL A 236 5.57 13.83 -0.59
C VAL A 236 5.27 12.42 -1.11
N PHE A 237 4.03 12.16 -1.53
CA PHE A 237 3.63 10.84 -2.03
C PHE A 237 4.22 10.51 -3.40
N GLN A 238 4.44 11.52 -4.25
CA GLN A 238 5.18 11.35 -5.50
C GLN A 238 6.64 10.98 -5.21
N CYS A 239 7.29 11.71 -4.32
CA CYS A 239 8.65 11.40 -3.90
C CYS A 239 8.77 9.99 -3.33
N LEU A 240 7.85 9.61 -2.44
CA LEU A 240 7.81 8.28 -1.85
C LEU A 240 7.61 7.21 -2.94
N GLY A 241 6.70 7.44 -3.89
CA GLY A 241 6.48 6.58 -5.06
C GLY A 241 7.75 6.38 -5.87
N ASP A 242 8.46 7.46 -6.21
CA ASP A 242 9.70 7.39 -7.00
C ASP A 242 10.80 6.61 -6.26
N LYS A 243 10.95 6.82 -4.95
CA LYS A 243 11.91 6.07 -4.12
C LYS A 243 11.56 4.60 -4.05
N VAL A 244 10.28 4.27 -3.89
CA VAL A 244 9.81 2.89 -3.86
C VAL A 244 10.05 2.23 -5.21
N THR A 245 9.77 2.90 -6.34
CA THR A 245 10.09 2.37 -7.68
C THR A 245 11.59 2.08 -7.84
N ILE A 246 12.47 3.02 -7.44
CA ILE A 246 13.92 2.79 -7.47
C ILE A 246 14.31 1.60 -6.60
N PHE A 247 13.76 1.51 -5.39
CA PHE A 247 14.03 0.43 -4.46
C PHE A 247 13.63 -0.93 -5.04
N LEU A 248 12.44 -1.04 -5.63
CA LEU A 248 11.93 -2.28 -6.22
C LEU A 248 12.71 -2.68 -7.48
N ASN A 249 13.24 -1.72 -8.23
CA ASN A 249 14.09 -1.99 -9.41
C ASN A 249 15.40 -2.72 -9.05
N TYR A 250 15.89 -2.63 -7.80
CA TYR A 250 17.07 -3.42 -7.41
C TYR A 250 16.85 -4.93 -7.47
N ALA A 251 15.60 -5.39 -7.36
CA ALA A 251 15.26 -6.80 -7.53
C ALA A 251 15.62 -7.33 -8.93
N GLN A 252 15.65 -6.46 -9.96
CA GLN A 252 15.99 -6.84 -11.33
C GLN A 252 17.42 -7.34 -11.45
N HIS A 253 18.37 -6.83 -10.65
CA HIS A 253 19.75 -7.33 -10.66
C HIS A 253 19.81 -8.79 -10.21
N GLY A 254 19.06 -9.16 -9.16
CA GLY A 254 18.94 -10.54 -8.71
C GLY A 254 18.22 -11.42 -9.74
N ALA A 255 17.13 -10.93 -10.32
CA ALA A 255 16.36 -11.64 -11.33
C ALA A 255 17.20 -11.95 -12.58
N ARG A 256 17.93 -10.95 -13.11
CA ARG A 256 18.80 -11.10 -14.29
C ARG A 256 19.94 -12.08 -14.05
N PHE A 257 20.51 -12.07 -12.85
CA PHE A 257 21.54 -13.05 -12.49
C PHE A 257 21.00 -14.49 -12.46
N VAL A 258 19.80 -14.71 -11.91
CA VAL A 258 19.23 -16.06 -11.74
C VAL A 258 18.56 -16.58 -13.02
N TYR A 259 17.82 -15.74 -13.75
CA TYR A 259 16.99 -16.11 -14.89
C TYR A 259 17.59 -15.73 -16.25
N GLY A 260 18.65 -14.90 -16.27
CA GLY A 260 19.24 -14.35 -17.49
C GLY A 260 18.49 -13.13 -18.03
N ASP A 261 19.18 -12.33 -18.84
CA ASP A 261 18.66 -11.07 -19.39
C ASP A 261 17.46 -11.29 -20.31
N ARG A 262 17.49 -12.31 -21.18
CA ARG A 262 16.40 -12.59 -22.15
C ARG A 262 15.02 -12.72 -21.50
N ILE A 263 14.93 -13.49 -20.39
CA ILE A 263 13.66 -13.72 -19.70
C ILE A 263 13.17 -12.43 -19.02
N CYS A 264 14.09 -11.63 -18.49
CA CYS A 264 13.77 -10.39 -17.81
C CYS A 264 13.34 -9.29 -18.79
N ASP A 265 14.02 -9.19 -19.93
CA ASP A 265 13.78 -8.17 -20.96
C ASP A 265 12.49 -8.44 -21.76
N GLU A 266 12.09 -9.70 -21.89
CA GLU A 266 10.76 -10.09 -22.41
C GLU A 266 9.63 -9.88 -21.39
N TYR A 267 9.93 -9.35 -20.20
CA TYR A 267 8.99 -9.11 -19.10
C TYR A 267 8.12 -10.34 -18.79
N VAL A 268 8.72 -11.54 -18.80
CA VAL A 268 7.99 -12.77 -18.49
C VAL A 268 7.50 -12.68 -17.05
N PHE A 269 6.17 -12.59 -16.90
CA PHE A 269 5.50 -12.26 -15.64
C PHE A 269 6.04 -13.03 -14.42
N ALA A 270 6.14 -14.35 -14.52
CA ALA A 270 6.55 -15.20 -13.39
C ALA A 270 8.00 -15.00 -12.94
N PHE A 271 8.88 -14.48 -13.81
CA PHE A 271 10.32 -14.38 -13.56
C PHE A 271 10.79 -12.94 -13.38
N ALA A 272 10.36 -12.02 -14.25
CA ALA A 272 10.76 -10.63 -14.20
C ALA A 272 10.00 -9.87 -13.10
N ILE A 273 8.69 -10.05 -13.05
CA ILE A 273 7.79 -9.25 -12.23
C ILE A 273 7.70 -9.81 -10.80
N LEU A 274 7.54 -11.12 -10.66
CA LEU A 274 7.44 -11.75 -9.33
C LEU A 274 8.78 -11.81 -8.56
N ALA A 275 9.93 -11.57 -9.20
CA ALA A 275 11.22 -11.47 -8.51
C ALA A 275 11.24 -10.35 -7.45
N VAL A 276 10.45 -9.28 -7.66
CA VAL A 276 10.29 -8.18 -6.71
C VAL A 276 9.75 -8.67 -5.36
N VAL A 277 8.88 -9.68 -5.37
CA VAL A 277 8.28 -10.27 -4.16
C VAL A 277 9.35 -10.89 -3.26
N PHE A 278 10.34 -11.60 -3.83
CA PHE A 278 11.45 -12.17 -3.07
C PHE A 278 12.27 -11.08 -2.40
N PHE A 279 12.67 -10.06 -3.15
CA PHE A 279 13.48 -8.96 -2.62
C PHE A 279 12.78 -8.22 -1.49
N PHE A 280 11.51 -7.85 -1.69
CA PHE A 280 10.75 -7.14 -0.66
C PHE A 280 10.51 -8.00 0.58
N SER A 281 10.21 -9.30 0.43
CA SER A 281 10.00 -10.23 1.55
C SER A 281 11.24 -10.41 2.43
N VAL A 282 12.44 -10.43 1.82
CA VAL A 282 13.70 -10.45 2.57
C VAL A 282 13.85 -9.18 3.42
N ILE A 283 13.60 -8.02 2.83
CA ILE A 283 13.75 -6.74 3.53
C ILE A 283 12.72 -6.57 4.64
N THR A 284 11.45 -6.93 4.39
CA THR A 284 10.41 -6.89 5.43
C THR A 284 10.76 -7.81 6.59
N SER A 285 11.24 -9.03 6.31
CA SER A 285 11.65 -9.98 7.35
C SER A 285 12.82 -9.47 8.18
N ILE A 286 13.81 -8.82 7.55
CA ILE A 286 14.90 -8.13 8.27
C ILE A 286 14.34 -7.00 9.14
N MET A 287 13.44 -6.15 8.62
CA MET A 287 12.83 -5.07 9.39
C MET A 287 12.01 -5.58 10.57
N TYR A 288 11.39 -6.76 10.45
CA TYR A 288 10.69 -7.44 11.52
C TYR A 288 11.64 -7.97 12.60
N TYR A 289 12.76 -8.59 12.21
CA TYR A 289 13.80 -9.04 13.12
C TYR A 289 14.42 -7.86 13.89
N LEU A 290 14.67 -6.74 13.21
CA LEU A 290 15.23 -5.52 13.82
C LEU A 290 14.26 -4.77 14.72
N GLY A 291 12.97 -5.11 14.74
CA GLY A 291 11.97 -4.41 15.54
C GLY A 291 11.39 -3.14 14.89
N TRP A 292 11.81 -2.80 13.67
CA TRP A 292 11.41 -1.56 13.00
C TRP A 292 9.95 -1.61 12.53
N MET A 293 9.49 -2.77 12.06
CA MET A 293 8.08 -2.95 11.70
C MET A 293 7.19 -2.75 12.91
N GLN A 294 7.50 -3.37 14.05
CA GLN A 294 6.71 -3.24 15.27
C GLN A 294 6.63 -1.78 15.74
N PHE A 295 7.70 -1.00 15.58
CA PHE A 295 7.68 0.44 15.85
C PHE A 295 6.68 1.19 14.94
N ILE A 296 6.76 0.96 13.63
CA ILE A 296 5.86 1.60 12.65
C ILE A 296 4.40 1.19 12.90
N LEU A 297 4.16 -0.11 13.08
CA LEU A 297 2.81 -0.65 13.26
C LEU A 297 2.16 -0.23 14.57
N ASN A 298 2.93 -0.14 15.67
CA ASN A 298 2.40 0.41 16.93
C ASN A 298 2.05 1.90 16.78
N GLY A 299 2.90 2.69 16.13
CA GLY A 299 2.64 4.12 15.92
C GLY A 299 1.40 4.34 15.05
N PHE A 300 1.32 3.67 13.92
CA PHE A 300 0.21 3.82 12.98
C PHE A 300 -1.07 3.14 13.48
N GLY A 301 -0.96 1.99 14.14
CA GLY A 301 -2.07 1.32 14.79
C GLY A 301 -2.69 2.16 15.91
N PHE A 302 -1.85 2.79 16.75
CA PHE A 302 -2.32 3.75 17.77
C PHE A 302 -3.03 4.95 17.14
N LEU A 303 -2.47 5.51 16.04
CA LEU A 303 -3.10 6.61 15.32
C LEU A 303 -4.49 6.21 14.79
N LEU A 304 -4.60 5.05 14.13
CA LEU A 304 -5.87 4.53 13.63
C LEU A 304 -6.85 4.25 14.78
N GLN A 305 -6.39 3.66 15.86
CA GLN A 305 -7.20 3.37 17.05
C GLN A 305 -7.75 4.67 17.66
N ALA A 306 -6.91 5.69 17.81
CA ALA A 306 -7.29 6.99 18.36
C ALA A 306 -8.27 7.75 17.43
N MET A 307 -8.08 7.66 16.11
CA MET A 307 -8.95 8.31 15.13
C MET A 307 -10.30 7.60 14.99
N VAL A 308 -10.31 6.27 14.90
CA VAL A 308 -11.48 5.48 14.51
C VAL A 308 -12.24 4.93 15.73
N GLY A 309 -11.54 4.62 16.83
CA GLY A 309 -12.15 4.10 18.06
C GLY A 309 -12.33 2.57 18.07
N THR A 310 -11.56 1.86 17.27
CA THR A 310 -11.50 0.39 17.15
C THR A 310 -10.61 -0.25 18.20
N THR A 311 -10.53 -1.59 18.26
CA THR A 311 -9.63 -2.30 19.19
C THR A 311 -8.19 -2.27 18.70
N VAL A 312 -7.22 -2.53 19.60
CA VAL A 312 -5.79 -2.42 19.28
C VAL A 312 -5.42 -3.44 18.19
N CYS A 313 -5.89 -4.68 18.29
CA CYS A 313 -5.58 -5.74 17.33
C CYS A 313 -6.06 -5.40 15.91
N GLU A 314 -7.32 -5.00 15.75
CA GLU A 314 -7.84 -4.69 14.40
C GLU A 314 -7.21 -3.42 13.83
N SER A 315 -6.86 -2.43 14.67
CA SER A 315 -6.19 -1.19 14.25
C SER A 315 -4.74 -1.43 13.85
N VAL A 316 -3.99 -2.23 14.62
CA VAL A 316 -2.61 -2.62 14.28
C VAL A 316 -2.58 -3.49 13.03
N ASN A 317 -3.53 -4.42 12.87
CA ASN A 317 -3.63 -5.21 11.65
C ASN A 317 -3.96 -4.33 10.43
N ALA A 318 -4.88 -3.37 10.58
CA ALA A 318 -5.20 -2.42 9.51
C ALA A 318 -4.02 -1.51 9.14
N ALA A 319 -3.24 -1.08 10.13
CA ALA A 319 -1.97 -0.40 9.92
C ALA A 319 -0.95 -1.30 9.22
N GLY A 320 -0.88 -2.58 9.61
CA GLY A 320 -0.04 -3.61 9.02
C GLY A 320 -0.28 -3.75 7.53
N ASN A 321 -1.55 -3.88 7.16
CA ASN A 321 -2.01 -4.13 5.80
C ASN A 321 -1.69 -2.99 4.82
N VAL A 322 -1.28 -1.80 5.28
CA VAL A 322 -0.75 -0.74 4.40
C VAL A 322 0.60 -1.13 3.79
N PHE A 323 1.40 -1.89 4.52
CA PHE A 323 2.76 -2.30 4.11
C PHE A 323 2.85 -3.79 3.80
N LEU A 324 2.09 -4.59 4.53
CA LEU A 324 2.18 -6.04 4.59
C LEU A 324 0.98 -6.69 3.90
N SER A 325 1.15 -7.95 3.54
CA SER A 325 0.07 -8.71 2.91
C SER A 325 -1.02 -9.14 3.90
N MET A 326 -2.20 -9.49 3.37
CA MET A 326 -3.32 -10.09 4.10
C MET A 326 -2.95 -11.36 4.89
N THR A 327 -1.85 -12.03 4.56
CA THR A 327 -1.31 -13.20 5.27
C THR A 327 -0.25 -12.86 6.32
N GLU A 328 0.41 -11.71 6.18
CA GLU A 328 1.54 -11.28 7.02
C GLU A 328 1.06 -10.37 8.15
N SER A 329 0.12 -9.48 7.88
CA SER A 329 -0.44 -8.57 8.90
C SER A 329 -1.02 -9.31 10.11
N PRO A 330 -1.77 -10.43 9.95
CA PRO A 330 -2.29 -11.16 11.11
C PRO A 330 -1.19 -11.82 11.96
N LEU A 331 -0.01 -12.12 11.39
CA LEU A 331 1.10 -12.72 12.16
C LEU A 331 1.57 -11.81 13.29
N VAL A 332 1.46 -10.49 13.10
CA VAL A 332 1.83 -9.47 14.08
C VAL A 332 1.00 -9.56 15.36
N ILE A 333 -0.24 -10.04 15.22
CA ILE A 333 -1.21 -10.19 16.30
C ILE A 333 -1.58 -11.66 16.54
N ARG A 334 -0.74 -12.61 16.08
CA ARG A 334 -1.00 -14.05 16.12
C ARG A 334 -1.50 -14.56 17.47
N PRO A 335 -0.91 -14.19 18.64
CA PRO A 335 -1.36 -14.68 19.94
C PRO A 335 -2.81 -14.32 20.26
N TYR A 336 -3.31 -13.25 19.65
CA TYR A 336 -4.63 -12.70 19.94
C TYR A 336 -5.72 -13.26 19.02
N ILE A 337 -5.37 -13.84 17.86
CA ILE A 337 -6.35 -14.33 16.87
C ILE A 337 -7.34 -15.33 17.48
N GLU A 338 -6.88 -16.18 18.41
CA GLU A 338 -7.75 -17.15 19.08
C GLU A 338 -8.81 -16.53 19.98
N ILE A 339 -8.55 -15.34 20.52
CA ILE A 339 -9.43 -14.64 21.47
C ILE A 339 -10.22 -13.48 20.84
N LEU A 340 -10.03 -13.20 19.55
CA LEU A 340 -10.76 -12.15 18.84
C LEU A 340 -12.25 -12.47 18.73
N THR A 341 -13.08 -11.44 18.76
CA THR A 341 -14.50 -11.57 18.42
C THR A 341 -14.66 -11.88 16.93
N VAL A 342 -15.86 -12.32 16.53
CA VAL A 342 -16.15 -12.58 15.11
C VAL A 342 -16.14 -11.29 14.28
N SER A 343 -16.48 -10.14 14.88
CA SER A 343 -16.41 -8.83 14.22
C SER A 343 -14.95 -8.39 14.01
N GLU A 344 -14.07 -8.62 14.99
CA GLU A 344 -12.63 -8.35 14.85
C GLU A 344 -11.98 -9.24 13.78
N LEU A 345 -12.33 -10.53 13.73
CA LEU A 345 -11.90 -11.42 12.64
C LEU A 345 -12.39 -10.93 11.27
N HIS A 346 -13.65 -10.47 11.18
CA HIS A 346 -14.17 -9.86 9.97
C HIS A 346 -13.38 -8.60 9.57
N ALA A 347 -12.97 -7.77 10.54
CA ALA A 347 -12.16 -6.59 10.29
C ALA A 347 -10.75 -6.93 9.78
N ILE A 348 -10.11 -7.97 10.33
CA ILE A 348 -8.82 -8.46 9.84
C ILE A 348 -8.91 -8.89 8.37
N CYS A 349 -9.91 -9.73 8.03
CA CYS A 349 -10.13 -10.16 6.66
C CYS A 349 -10.45 -8.99 5.73
N THR A 350 -11.34 -8.09 6.15
CA THR A 350 -11.75 -6.92 5.35
C THR A 350 -10.57 -6.02 5.04
N SER A 351 -9.73 -5.75 6.04
CA SER A 351 -8.51 -4.96 5.86
C SER A 351 -7.54 -5.62 4.89
N GLY A 352 -7.36 -6.95 4.98
CA GLY A 352 -6.50 -7.68 4.05
C GLY A 352 -6.99 -7.62 2.59
N TYR A 353 -8.31 -7.69 2.37
CA TYR A 353 -8.89 -7.57 1.03
C TYR A 353 -8.91 -6.14 0.48
N ALA A 354 -8.93 -5.14 1.37
CA ALA A 354 -9.01 -3.74 1.01
C ALA A 354 -7.67 -3.13 0.58
N THR A 355 -6.56 -3.74 0.97
CA THR A 355 -5.21 -3.23 0.71
C THR A 355 -4.43 -4.14 -0.23
N VAL A 356 -3.26 -3.66 -0.67
CA VAL A 356 -2.26 -4.44 -1.38
C VAL A 356 -0.97 -4.46 -0.59
N ALA A 357 -0.24 -5.56 -0.67
CA ALA A 357 1.07 -5.69 -0.03
C ALA A 357 2.12 -4.85 -0.75
N GLY A 358 3.10 -4.32 -0.01
CA GLY A 358 4.28 -3.69 -0.60
C GLY A 358 5.06 -4.64 -1.50
N THR A 359 5.02 -5.95 -1.23
CA THR A 359 5.70 -7.01 -2.02
C THR A 359 5.26 -7.05 -3.47
N VAL A 360 3.98 -6.78 -3.75
CA VAL A 360 3.39 -6.86 -5.10
C VAL A 360 3.23 -5.49 -5.75
N LEU A 361 3.48 -4.40 -5.02
CA LEU A 361 3.36 -3.03 -5.50
C LEU A 361 4.20 -2.80 -6.76
N GLY A 362 5.43 -3.32 -6.79
CA GLY A 362 6.33 -3.17 -7.94
C GLY A 362 5.83 -3.85 -9.19
N ALA A 363 5.05 -4.92 -9.05
CA ALA A 363 4.43 -5.57 -10.19
C ALA A 363 3.38 -4.66 -10.85
N TYR A 364 2.54 -4.00 -10.06
CA TYR A 364 1.54 -3.08 -10.61
C TYR A 364 2.20 -1.85 -11.23
N VAL A 365 3.27 -1.34 -10.62
CA VAL A 365 4.08 -0.26 -11.20
C VAL A 365 4.68 -0.69 -12.54
N SER A 366 5.16 -1.94 -12.67
CA SER A 366 5.68 -2.46 -13.93
C SER A 366 4.62 -2.57 -15.04
N PHE A 367 3.33 -2.65 -14.69
CA PHE A 367 2.22 -2.57 -15.64
C PHE A 367 1.80 -1.14 -16.00
N GLY A 368 2.45 -0.12 -15.43
CA GLY A 368 2.17 1.29 -15.70
C GLY A 368 1.27 1.98 -14.67
N ALA A 369 0.92 1.32 -13.56
CA ALA A 369 0.16 1.97 -12.49
C ALA A 369 1.05 2.97 -11.72
N PRO A 370 0.60 4.22 -11.48
CA PRO A 370 1.40 5.19 -10.73
C PRO A 370 1.66 4.75 -9.29
N ALA A 371 2.94 4.63 -8.90
CA ALA A 371 3.34 4.22 -7.55
C ALA A 371 2.74 5.13 -6.46
N SER A 372 2.67 6.44 -6.74
CA SER A 372 2.09 7.43 -5.82
C SER A 372 0.61 7.18 -5.56
N PHE A 373 -0.16 6.75 -6.56
CA PHE A 373 -1.57 6.40 -6.41
C PHE A 373 -1.75 5.10 -5.63
N LEU A 374 -0.93 4.08 -5.91
CA LEU A 374 -1.00 2.81 -5.20
C LEU A 374 -0.68 2.98 -3.70
N ILE A 375 0.35 3.76 -3.37
CA ILE A 375 0.70 4.04 -1.97
C ILE A 375 -0.39 4.86 -1.28
N ALA A 376 -0.93 5.88 -1.95
CA ALA A 376 -2.05 6.66 -1.41
C ALA A 376 -3.29 5.78 -1.18
N ALA A 377 -3.61 4.89 -2.12
CA ALA A 377 -4.73 3.96 -2.03
C ALA A 377 -4.57 3.01 -0.83
N SER A 378 -3.40 2.42 -0.62
CA SER A 378 -3.13 1.56 0.54
C SER A 378 -3.29 2.31 1.87
N VAL A 379 -2.77 3.53 1.98
CA VAL A 379 -2.89 4.35 3.21
C VAL A 379 -4.35 4.75 3.46
N MET A 380 -5.10 5.13 2.43
CA MET A 380 -6.52 5.47 2.53
C MET A 380 -7.38 4.26 2.91
N ALA A 381 -7.03 3.07 2.45
CA ALA A 381 -7.78 1.84 2.69
C ALA A 381 -7.74 1.40 4.16
N ALA A 382 -6.72 1.76 4.94
CA ALA A 382 -6.65 1.38 6.36
C ALA A 382 -7.86 1.85 7.19
N PRO A 383 -8.15 3.17 7.34
CA PRO A 383 -9.34 3.61 8.06
C PRO A 383 -10.65 3.25 7.35
N GLY A 384 -10.67 3.21 6.01
CA GLY A 384 -11.83 2.79 5.23
C GLY A 384 -12.22 1.34 5.51
N SER A 385 -11.24 0.45 5.64
CA SER A 385 -11.45 -0.97 5.93
C SER A 385 -12.08 -1.20 7.30
N LEU A 386 -11.68 -0.42 8.31
CA LEU A 386 -12.29 -0.47 9.63
C LEU A 386 -13.75 0.01 9.60
N ALA A 387 -14.03 1.08 8.84
CA ALA A 387 -15.39 1.58 8.66
C ALA A 387 -16.30 0.55 8.00
N PHE A 388 -15.90 0.01 6.84
CA PHE A 388 -16.72 -0.98 6.12
C PHE A 388 -16.79 -2.32 6.84
N ALA A 389 -15.74 -2.73 7.55
CA ALA A 389 -15.77 -3.93 8.38
C ALA A 389 -16.86 -3.85 9.45
N LYS A 390 -16.88 -2.75 10.22
CA LYS A 390 -17.87 -2.55 11.30
C LYS A 390 -19.26 -2.16 10.77
N LEU A 391 -19.37 -1.70 9.52
CA LEU A 391 -20.66 -1.52 8.84
C LEU A 391 -21.27 -2.88 8.45
N PHE A 392 -20.49 -3.75 7.82
CA PHE A 392 -20.96 -5.06 7.32
C PHE A 392 -21.16 -6.10 8.43
N TYR A 393 -20.30 -6.05 9.46
CA TYR A 393 -20.34 -6.94 10.62
C TYR A 393 -20.00 -6.16 11.90
N PRO A 394 -20.99 -5.47 12.50
CA PRO A 394 -20.82 -4.72 13.73
C PRO A 394 -20.35 -5.57 14.91
N GLU A 395 -19.71 -4.92 15.89
CA GLU A 395 -19.29 -5.55 17.14
C GLU A 395 -20.51 -5.84 18.02
N THR A 396 -20.73 -7.12 18.36
CA THR A 396 -21.84 -7.56 19.21
C THR A 396 -21.36 -8.17 20.53
N GLU A 397 -20.06 -8.46 20.62
CA GLU A 397 -19.40 -9.14 21.73
C GLU A 397 -18.45 -8.16 22.45
N GLU A 398 -18.14 -8.43 23.71
CA GLU A 398 -17.13 -7.65 24.43
C GLU A 398 -15.73 -8.14 24.01
N SER A 399 -14.94 -7.23 23.43
CA SER A 399 -13.59 -7.55 23.00
C SER A 399 -12.63 -7.63 24.18
N LEU A 400 -11.87 -8.74 24.21
CA LEU A 400 -10.78 -8.97 25.16
C LEU A 400 -9.48 -8.24 24.77
N THR A 401 -9.43 -7.60 23.60
CA THR A 401 -8.23 -6.93 23.05
C THR A 401 -8.30 -5.40 23.14
N ARG A 402 -9.10 -4.89 24.08
CA ARG A 402 -9.22 -3.46 24.37
C ARG A 402 -8.10 -2.89 25.26
N SER A 403 -7.26 -3.74 25.86
CA SER A 403 -6.27 -3.31 26.86
C SER A 403 -4.99 -2.71 26.25
N ASP A 404 -4.38 -1.78 26.98
CA ASP A 404 -3.24 -0.95 26.56
C ASP A 404 -1.88 -1.68 26.44
N ASN A 405 -1.85 -3.01 26.51
CA ASN A 405 -0.62 -3.81 26.57
C ASN A 405 -0.61 -5.01 25.60
N ILE A 406 -1.13 -4.84 24.39
CA ILE A 406 -0.95 -5.84 23.32
C ILE A 406 0.53 -5.90 22.95
N ARG A 407 1.18 -7.03 23.22
CA ARG A 407 2.57 -7.27 22.83
C ARG A 407 2.57 -7.86 21.43
N LEU A 408 3.09 -7.11 20.46
CA LEU A 408 3.24 -7.61 19.10
C LEU A 408 4.24 -8.77 19.06
N GLU A 409 3.91 -9.79 18.27
CA GLU A 409 4.79 -10.94 18.06
C GLU A 409 6.13 -10.45 17.48
N ARG A 410 7.23 -10.93 18.05
CA ARG A 410 8.58 -10.66 17.54
C ARG A 410 9.00 -11.77 16.61
N SER A 411 9.93 -11.46 15.69
CA SER A 411 10.55 -12.50 14.87
C SER A 411 11.26 -13.52 15.77
N THR A 412 11.11 -14.80 15.40
CA THR A 412 11.77 -15.94 16.04
C THR A 412 13.17 -16.19 15.48
N ASP A 413 13.58 -15.43 14.46
CA ASP A 413 14.86 -15.62 13.78
C ASP A 413 16.02 -15.27 14.72
N THR A 414 17.18 -15.89 14.50
CA THR A 414 18.34 -15.77 15.40
C THR A 414 19.29 -14.64 15.00
N SER A 415 19.38 -14.33 13.71
CA SER A 415 20.27 -13.33 13.14
C SER A 415 19.63 -12.59 11.97
N ILE A 416 20.23 -11.47 11.53
CA ILE A 416 19.78 -10.75 10.32
C ILE A 416 19.83 -11.66 9.08
N LEU A 417 20.86 -12.51 8.98
CA LEU A 417 21.01 -13.45 7.86
C LEU A 417 19.95 -14.55 7.91
N ASP A 418 19.62 -15.03 9.10
CA ASP A 418 18.55 -16.01 9.33
C ASP A 418 17.18 -15.42 8.94
N ALA A 419 16.89 -14.19 9.38
CA ALA A 419 15.68 -13.47 8.99
C ALA A 419 15.62 -13.22 7.46
N ALA A 420 16.75 -12.93 6.83
CA ALA A 420 16.82 -12.77 5.38
C ALA A 420 16.52 -14.10 4.65
N ALA A 421 17.11 -15.21 5.10
CA ALA A 421 16.87 -16.53 4.52
C ALA A 421 15.42 -17.01 4.73
N SER A 422 14.88 -16.79 5.93
CA SER A 422 13.48 -17.06 6.30
C SER A 422 12.52 -16.27 5.40
N GLY A 423 12.79 -14.97 5.20
CA GLY A 423 12.00 -14.10 4.31
C GLY A 423 12.03 -14.55 2.85
N ALA A 424 13.19 -14.98 2.34
CA ALA A 424 13.29 -15.54 1.00
C ALA A 424 12.51 -16.86 0.85
N ALA A 425 12.57 -17.73 1.86
CA ALA A 425 11.82 -19.00 1.87
C ALA A 425 10.30 -18.77 1.95
N ALA A 426 9.84 -17.80 2.75
CA ALA A 426 8.43 -17.43 2.84
C ALA A 426 7.91 -16.91 1.48
N ALA A 427 8.71 -16.11 0.77
CA ALA A 427 8.35 -15.59 -0.55
C ALA A 427 8.13 -16.69 -1.59
N LEU A 428 8.82 -17.83 -1.49
CA LEU A 428 8.65 -18.96 -2.41
C LEU A 428 7.19 -19.46 -2.43
N LEU A 429 6.58 -19.60 -1.26
CA LEU A 429 5.19 -20.04 -1.14
C LEU A 429 4.22 -18.99 -1.68
N ILE A 430 4.52 -17.70 -1.47
CA ILE A 430 3.73 -16.59 -2.00
C ILE A 430 3.77 -16.60 -3.54
N VAL A 431 4.96 -16.64 -4.13
CA VAL A 431 5.16 -16.64 -5.59
C VAL A 431 4.53 -17.88 -6.22
N LEU A 432 4.73 -19.07 -5.63
CA LEU A 432 4.10 -20.30 -6.12
C LEU A 432 2.57 -20.20 -6.05
N GLY A 433 2.03 -19.67 -4.95
CA GLY A 433 0.60 -19.43 -4.80
C GLY A 433 0.04 -18.48 -5.87
N ILE A 434 0.74 -17.37 -6.15
CA ILE A 434 0.36 -16.42 -7.20
C ILE A 434 0.34 -17.09 -8.57
N VAL A 435 1.43 -17.78 -8.94
CA VAL A 435 1.55 -18.46 -10.24
C VAL A 435 0.48 -19.53 -10.41
N SER A 436 0.33 -20.43 -9.42
CA SER A 436 -0.66 -21.50 -9.47
C SER A 436 -2.09 -20.97 -9.56
N ASN A 437 -2.44 -19.96 -8.77
CA ASN A 437 -3.77 -19.36 -8.79
C ASN A 437 -4.05 -18.67 -10.13
N ILE A 438 -3.12 -17.87 -10.65
CA ILE A 438 -3.31 -17.19 -11.95
C ILE A 438 -3.52 -18.21 -13.07
N ILE A 439 -2.68 -19.25 -13.15
CA ILE A 439 -2.80 -20.28 -14.20
C ILE A 439 -4.17 -20.98 -14.10
N ALA A 440 -4.55 -21.43 -12.91
CA ALA A 440 -5.79 -22.19 -12.72
C ALA A 440 -7.04 -21.34 -12.98
N PHE A 441 -7.14 -20.17 -12.35
CA PHE A 441 -8.33 -19.32 -12.50
C PHE A 441 -8.45 -18.73 -13.90
N LEU A 442 -7.34 -18.32 -14.53
CA LEU A 442 -7.39 -17.80 -15.89
C LEU A 442 -7.84 -18.90 -16.87
N ALA A 443 -7.31 -20.12 -16.76
CA ALA A 443 -7.74 -21.24 -17.57
C ALA A 443 -9.25 -21.56 -17.40
N ILE A 444 -9.76 -21.54 -16.17
CA ILE A 444 -11.19 -21.72 -15.89
C ILE A 444 -12.02 -20.61 -16.51
N VAL A 445 -11.60 -19.35 -16.37
CA VAL A 445 -12.34 -18.22 -16.93
C VAL A 445 -12.38 -18.29 -18.45
N PHE A 446 -11.25 -18.53 -19.12
CA PHE A 446 -11.22 -18.69 -20.58
C PHE A 446 -12.04 -19.89 -21.06
N PHE A 447 -12.04 -20.99 -20.32
CA PHE A 447 -12.90 -22.14 -20.61
C PHE A 447 -14.38 -21.76 -20.51
N LEU A 448 -14.79 -21.08 -19.43
CA LEU A 448 -16.17 -20.63 -19.25
C LEU A 448 -16.57 -19.56 -20.27
N ASP A 449 -15.66 -18.67 -20.64
CA ASP A 449 -15.84 -17.69 -21.71
C ASP A 449 -16.11 -18.39 -23.04
N ALA A 450 -15.29 -19.40 -23.40
CA ALA A 450 -15.48 -20.17 -24.64
C ALA A 450 -16.80 -20.95 -24.66
N VAL A 451 -17.19 -21.58 -23.54
CA VAL A 451 -18.49 -22.26 -23.41
C VAL A 451 -19.66 -21.29 -23.56
N THR A 452 -19.53 -20.11 -22.97
CA THR A 452 -20.55 -19.06 -23.04
C THR A 452 -20.67 -18.53 -24.46
N GLU A 453 -19.54 -18.18 -25.09
CA GLU A 453 -19.49 -17.71 -26.46
C GLU A 453 -20.10 -18.74 -27.42
N TRP A 454 -19.70 -20.01 -27.33
CA TRP A 454 -20.31 -21.10 -28.10
C TRP A 454 -21.83 -21.18 -27.93
N THR A 455 -22.34 -20.99 -26.72
CA THR A 455 -23.79 -21.02 -26.45
C THR A 455 -24.51 -19.83 -27.09
N PHE A 456 -23.92 -18.63 -27.07
CA PHE A 456 -24.50 -17.44 -27.69
C PHE A 456 -24.41 -17.47 -29.23
N GLU A 457 -23.35 -18.06 -29.78
CA GLU A 457 -23.20 -18.26 -31.21
C GLU A 457 -24.32 -19.12 -31.79
N LEU A 458 -24.81 -20.12 -31.05
CA LEU A 458 -25.97 -20.93 -31.45
C LEU A 458 -27.25 -20.11 -31.65
N ILE A 459 -27.34 -18.92 -31.02
CA ILE A 459 -28.48 -18.01 -31.10
C ILE A 459 -28.18 -16.83 -32.07
N GLY A 460 -27.03 -16.85 -32.75
CA GLY A 460 -26.60 -15.82 -33.70
C GLY A 460 -25.98 -14.58 -33.05
N LEU A 461 -25.60 -14.66 -31.77
CA LEU A 461 -24.92 -13.58 -31.04
C LEU A 461 -23.43 -13.91 -30.91
N HIS A 462 -22.56 -13.09 -31.51
CA HIS A 462 -21.10 -13.31 -31.51
C HIS A 462 -20.39 -12.48 -30.44
N LYS A 463 -19.23 -12.94 -29.97
CA LYS A 463 -18.32 -12.22 -29.04
C LYS A 463 -18.90 -11.94 -27.65
N ILE A 464 -19.84 -12.76 -27.19
CA ILE A 464 -20.39 -12.65 -25.82
C ILE A 464 -19.68 -13.66 -24.92
N THR A 465 -18.76 -13.18 -24.10
CA THR A 465 -18.05 -14.00 -23.09
C THR A 465 -18.74 -13.94 -21.73
N LEU A 466 -18.44 -14.89 -20.84
CA LEU A 466 -18.95 -14.87 -19.46
C LEU A 466 -18.47 -13.61 -18.74
N LEU A 467 -17.17 -13.30 -18.87
CA LEU A 467 -16.58 -12.11 -18.28
C LEU A 467 -17.26 -10.83 -18.79
N TYR A 468 -17.59 -10.76 -20.08
CA TYR A 468 -18.32 -9.62 -20.65
C TYR A 468 -19.70 -9.45 -20.00
N ILE A 469 -20.47 -10.54 -19.84
CA ILE A 469 -21.78 -10.49 -19.18
C ILE A 469 -21.65 -10.06 -17.73
N LEU A 470 -20.70 -10.64 -17.00
CA LEU A 470 -20.46 -10.31 -15.59
C LEU A 470 -19.98 -8.86 -15.41
N SER A 471 -19.23 -8.32 -16.38
CA SER A 471 -18.77 -6.92 -16.35
C SER A 471 -19.90 -5.90 -16.47
N GLN A 472 -21.06 -6.27 -17.04
CA GLN A 472 -22.20 -5.37 -17.15
C GLN A 472 -22.73 -4.93 -15.78
N ILE A 473 -22.57 -5.76 -14.74
CA ILE A 473 -22.94 -5.42 -13.35
C ILE A 473 -22.03 -4.30 -12.82
N PHE A 474 -20.79 -4.20 -13.31
CA PHE A 474 -19.82 -3.21 -12.86
C PHE A 474 -19.94 -1.86 -13.57
N ILE A 475 -20.60 -1.78 -14.73
CA ILE A 475 -20.86 -0.50 -15.44
C ILE A 475 -21.55 0.54 -14.53
N PRO A 476 -22.70 0.24 -13.89
CA PRO A 476 -23.33 1.21 -12.98
C PRO A 476 -22.47 1.49 -11.74
N ILE A 477 -21.66 0.53 -11.28
CA ILE A 477 -20.76 0.69 -10.13
C ILE A 477 -19.64 1.69 -10.46
N VAL A 478 -18.97 1.54 -11.59
CA VAL A 478 -17.88 2.44 -11.99
C VAL A 478 -18.43 3.81 -12.40
N PHE A 479 -19.64 3.86 -12.94
CA PHE A 479 -20.31 5.13 -13.21
C PHE A 479 -20.56 5.93 -11.93
N VAL A 480 -21.11 5.32 -10.86
CA VAL A 480 -21.29 6.04 -9.58
C VAL A 480 -19.97 6.38 -8.88
N MET A 481 -18.86 5.74 -9.26
CA MET A 481 -17.52 6.15 -8.82
C MET A 481 -17.01 7.40 -9.54
N GLY A 482 -17.72 7.91 -10.55
CA GLY A 482 -17.37 9.12 -11.29
C GLY A 482 -16.57 8.88 -12.57
N VAL A 483 -16.59 7.66 -13.12
CA VAL A 483 -16.05 7.36 -14.45
C VAL A 483 -17.01 7.91 -15.52
N PRO A 484 -16.51 8.62 -16.55
CA PRO A 484 -17.32 9.05 -17.69
C PRO A 484 -17.99 7.87 -18.39
N TRP A 485 -19.23 8.06 -18.87
CA TRP A 485 -20.01 6.98 -19.46
C TRP A 485 -19.31 6.24 -20.61
N HIS A 486 -18.53 6.96 -21.43
CA HIS A 486 -17.82 6.38 -22.57
C HIS A 486 -16.71 5.41 -22.15
N ASP A 487 -16.11 5.60 -20.97
CA ASP A 487 -15.06 4.74 -20.40
C ASP A 487 -15.63 3.63 -19.50
N CYS A 488 -16.91 3.72 -19.10
CA CYS A 488 -17.51 2.81 -18.11
C CYS A 488 -17.49 1.33 -18.56
N GLN A 489 -17.55 1.06 -19.85
CA GLN A 489 -17.50 -0.31 -20.36
C GLN A 489 -16.11 -0.93 -20.16
N ASP A 490 -15.06 -0.24 -20.57
CA ASP A 490 -13.68 -0.73 -20.44
C ASP A 490 -13.23 -0.78 -18.97
N ILE A 491 -13.51 0.28 -18.20
CA ILE A 491 -13.19 0.28 -16.76
C ILE A 491 -14.03 -0.74 -15.99
N GLY A 492 -15.32 -0.91 -16.36
CA GLY A 492 -16.19 -1.95 -15.78
C GLY A 492 -15.65 -3.35 -16.00
N LEU A 493 -15.10 -3.64 -17.20
CA LEU A 493 -14.44 -4.91 -17.50
C LEU A 493 -13.20 -5.13 -16.64
N VAL A 494 -12.35 -4.12 -16.50
CA VAL A 494 -11.11 -4.23 -15.70
C VAL A 494 -11.43 -4.42 -14.21
N VAL A 495 -12.44 -3.72 -13.67
CA VAL A 495 -12.88 -3.92 -12.28
C VAL A 495 -13.48 -5.32 -12.09
N ALA A 496 -14.24 -5.82 -13.06
CA ALA A 496 -14.77 -7.19 -13.04
C ALA A 496 -13.65 -8.24 -13.08
N GLN A 497 -12.60 -8.03 -13.88
CA GLN A 497 -11.42 -8.90 -13.91
C GLN A 497 -10.75 -8.99 -12.54
N LYS A 498 -10.63 -7.87 -11.82
CA LYS A 498 -10.12 -7.89 -10.45
C LYS A 498 -11.01 -8.68 -9.51
N SER A 499 -12.32 -8.46 -9.57
CA SER A 499 -13.27 -9.12 -8.67
C SER A 499 -13.44 -10.62 -8.94
N PHE A 500 -13.33 -11.10 -10.17
CA PHE A 500 -13.57 -12.51 -10.49
C PHE A 500 -12.30 -13.32 -10.77
N ILE A 501 -11.21 -12.67 -11.16
CA ILE A 501 -9.94 -13.31 -11.51
C ILE A 501 -8.89 -12.93 -10.46
N ASN A 502 -8.30 -11.76 -10.61
CA ASN A 502 -7.36 -11.13 -9.68
C ASN A 502 -6.94 -9.75 -10.21
N GLU A 503 -6.32 -8.97 -9.33
CA GLU A 503 -5.84 -7.63 -9.61
C GLU A 503 -4.64 -7.60 -10.58
N PHE A 504 -3.81 -8.64 -10.67
CA PHE A 504 -2.68 -8.66 -11.61
C PHE A 504 -3.14 -8.63 -13.07
N VAL A 505 -4.12 -9.47 -13.41
CA VAL A 505 -4.74 -9.49 -14.74
C VAL A 505 -5.40 -8.15 -15.04
N ALA A 506 -6.08 -7.58 -14.05
CA ALA A 506 -6.74 -6.29 -14.21
C ALA A 506 -5.75 -5.13 -14.43
N TYR A 507 -4.66 -5.04 -13.63
CA TYR A 507 -3.64 -4.00 -13.80
C TYR A 507 -2.91 -4.11 -15.13
N ARG A 508 -2.59 -5.33 -15.58
CA ARG A 508 -2.01 -5.55 -16.90
C ARG A 508 -2.92 -5.00 -18.00
N ASN A 509 -4.21 -5.32 -17.94
CA ASN A 509 -5.17 -4.86 -18.94
C ASN A 509 -5.43 -3.34 -18.86
N LEU A 510 -5.45 -2.77 -17.65
CA LEU A 510 -5.50 -1.32 -17.47
C LEU A 510 -4.28 -0.64 -18.11
N GLY A 511 -3.08 -1.18 -17.90
CA GLY A 511 -1.84 -0.68 -18.51
C GLY A 511 -1.91 -0.65 -20.03
N ILE A 512 -2.48 -1.69 -20.66
CA ILE A 512 -2.71 -1.74 -22.10
C ILE A 512 -3.70 -0.66 -22.54
N LEU A 513 -4.83 -0.49 -21.84
CA LEU A 513 -5.81 0.56 -22.17
C LEU A 513 -5.22 1.98 -22.07
N VAL A 514 -4.38 2.22 -21.06
CA VAL A 514 -3.68 3.50 -20.87
C VAL A 514 -2.65 3.72 -21.97
N SER A 515 -1.84 2.70 -22.30
CA SER A 515 -0.84 2.77 -23.37
C SER A 515 -1.48 3.02 -24.74
N ASP A 516 -2.61 2.39 -25.01
CA ASP A 516 -3.37 2.54 -26.26
C ASP A 516 -4.21 3.83 -26.30
N LYS A 517 -4.19 4.65 -25.23
CA LYS A 517 -5.00 5.87 -25.07
C LYS A 517 -6.50 5.63 -25.28
N LYS A 518 -7.00 4.47 -24.85
CA LYS A 518 -8.42 4.08 -24.95
C LYS A 518 -9.29 4.64 -23.84
N VAL A 519 -8.68 5.04 -22.72
CA VAL A 519 -9.37 5.58 -21.55
C VAL A 519 -8.75 6.92 -21.15
N GLU A 520 -9.57 7.81 -20.58
CA GLU A 520 -9.08 9.09 -20.09
C GLU A 520 -8.13 8.89 -18.89
N PRO A 521 -7.11 9.75 -18.69
CA PRO A 521 -6.22 9.68 -17.53
C PRO A 521 -6.97 9.68 -16.20
N ARG A 522 -8.10 10.40 -16.14
CA ARG A 522 -8.99 10.41 -14.97
C ARG A 522 -9.59 9.04 -14.69
N SER A 523 -10.12 8.40 -15.72
CA SER A 523 -10.70 7.06 -15.63
C SER A 523 -9.65 6.03 -15.23
N ALA A 524 -8.44 6.14 -15.79
CA ALA A 524 -7.30 5.32 -15.39
C ALA A 524 -6.91 5.52 -13.92
N ALA A 525 -6.92 6.75 -13.43
CA ALA A 525 -6.68 7.03 -12.01
C ALA A 525 -7.76 6.42 -11.11
N ILE A 526 -9.05 6.62 -11.43
CA ILE A 526 -10.17 6.01 -10.68
C ILE A 526 -10.04 4.48 -10.68
N ALA A 527 -9.76 3.87 -11.84
CA ALA A 527 -9.52 2.45 -11.96
C ALA A 527 -8.35 1.97 -11.11
N THR A 528 -7.21 2.68 -11.12
CA THR A 528 -6.04 2.37 -10.28
C THR A 528 -6.43 2.22 -8.80
N PHE A 529 -7.23 3.14 -8.26
CA PHE A 529 -7.72 3.04 -6.88
C PHE A 529 -8.74 1.90 -6.69
N ALA A 530 -9.58 1.62 -7.69
CA ALA A 530 -10.59 0.56 -7.63
C ALA A 530 -9.99 -0.85 -7.61
N LEU A 531 -8.86 -1.00 -8.32
CA LEU A 531 -8.09 -2.24 -8.41
C LEU A 531 -7.17 -2.46 -7.22
N CYS A 532 -6.81 -1.40 -6.50
CA CYS A 532 -5.97 -1.47 -5.31
C CYS A 532 -6.69 -2.16 -4.15
N GLY A 533 -6.60 -3.48 -4.12
CA GLY A 533 -7.05 -4.35 -3.04
C GLY A 533 -7.09 -5.81 -3.46
N PHE A 534 -6.78 -6.72 -2.55
CA PHE A 534 -6.80 -8.17 -2.79
C PHE A 534 -8.19 -8.83 -2.79
N ALA A 535 -9.27 -8.08 -2.92
CA ALA A 535 -10.61 -8.67 -2.99
C ALA A 535 -10.85 -9.42 -4.32
N ASN A 536 -10.42 -10.68 -4.38
CA ASN A 536 -10.64 -11.66 -5.45
C ASN A 536 -10.84 -13.10 -4.86
N PRO A 537 -11.32 -14.10 -5.65
CA PRO A 537 -11.58 -15.45 -5.15
C PRO A 537 -10.32 -16.23 -4.72
N GLY A 538 -9.17 -15.97 -5.35
CA GLY A 538 -7.90 -16.58 -4.96
C GLY A 538 -7.47 -16.13 -3.56
N SER A 539 -7.55 -14.83 -3.31
CA SER A 539 -7.31 -14.23 -2.00
C SER A 539 -8.28 -14.71 -0.93
N LEU A 540 -9.54 -14.98 -1.29
CA LEU A 540 -10.51 -15.58 -0.38
C LEU A 540 -9.98 -16.92 0.17
N GLY A 541 -9.49 -17.79 -0.71
CA GLY A 541 -8.86 -19.05 -0.33
C GLY A 541 -7.59 -18.89 0.50
N ILE A 542 -6.72 -17.96 0.11
CA ILE A 542 -5.44 -17.68 0.80
C ILE A 542 -5.68 -17.20 2.23
N VAL A 543 -6.60 -16.25 2.45
CA VAL A 543 -6.90 -15.71 3.79
C VAL A 543 -7.49 -16.80 4.68
N ILE A 544 -8.42 -17.61 4.17
CA ILE A 544 -9.00 -18.73 4.93
C ILE A 544 -7.89 -19.71 5.34
N ALA A 545 -7.02 -20.10 4.41
CA ALA A 545 -5.94 -21.03 4.68
C ALA A 545 -4.94 -20.45 5.71
N SER A 546 -4.52 -19.20 5.52
CA SER A 546 -3.54 -18.53 6.36
C SER A 546 -4.05 -18.34 7.80
N LEU A 547 -5.24 -17.75 7.97
CA LEU A 547 -5.81 -17.55 9.31
C LEU A 547 -6.18 -18.87 9.99
N SER A 548 -6.66 -19.88 9.23
CA SER A 548 -6.96 -21.20 9.83
C SER A 548 -5.69 -21.94 10.25
N ALA A 549 -4.55 -21.70 9.61
CA ALA A 549 -3.27 -22.24 10.06
C ALA A 549 -2.78 -21.55 11.35
N MET A 550 -3.09 -20.26 11.53
CA MET A 550 -2.75 -19.50 12.74
C MET A 550 -3.66 -19.83 13.93
N ALA A 551 -4.96 -20.02 13.69
CA ALA A 551 -5.96 -20.35 14.70
C ALA A 551 -6.88 -21.50 14.22
N PRO A 552 -6.41 -22.76 14.26
CA PRO A 552 -7.16 -23.91 13.75
C PRO A 552 -8.53 -24.10 14.41
N SER A 553 -8.65 -23.78 15.70
CA SER A 553 -9.89 -23.82 16.48
C SER A 553 -10.97 -22.84 15.97
N ARG A 554 -10.56 -21.76 15.31
CA ARG A 554 -11.44 -20.69 14.80
C ARG A 554 -11.76 -20.82 13.31
N ARG A 555 -11.37 -21.91 12.65
CA ARG A 555 -11.58 -22.14 11.20
C ARG A 555 -13.03 -21.91 10.76
N SER A 556 -13.99 -22.34 11.57
CA SER A 556 -15.43 -22.16 11.29
C SER A 556 -15.85 -20.67 11.28
N ASP A 557 -15.32 -19.88 12.21
CA ASP A 557 -15.62 -18.45 12.28
C ASP A 557 -15.00 -17.71 11.10
N ILE A 558 -13.74 -18.04 10.78
CA ILE A 558 -12.99 -17.45 9.66
C ILE A 558 -13.73 -17.68 8.34
N THR A 559 -14.12 -18.91 8.03
CA THR A 559 -14.85 -19.22 6.79
C THR A 559 -16.21 -18.52 6.73
N ARG A 560 -16.89 -18.37 7.87
CA ARG A 560 -18.18 -17.69 7.97
C ARG A 560 -18.09 -16.19 7.63
N VAL A 561 -16.99 -15.52 7.98
CA VAL A 561 -16.81 -14.08 7.74
C VAL A 561 -16.06 -13.74 6.45
N ALA A 562 -15.27 -14.67 5.90
CA ALA A 562 -14.37 -14.44 4.76
C ALA A 562 -15.11 -13.94 3.51
N PHE A 563 -16.25 -14.53 3.15
CA PHE A 563 -16.99 -14.10 1.96
C PHE A 563 -17.64 -12.72 2.12
N ARG A 564 -18.13 -12.39 3.31
CA ARG A 564 -18.70 -11.07 3.60
C ARG A 564 -17.63 -9.98 3.60
N SER A 565 -16.50 -10.27 4.22
CA SER A 565 -15.35 -9.35 4.27
C SER A 565 -14.74 -9.12 2.89
N TYR A 566 -14.81 -10.08 1.97
CA TYR A 566 -14.45 -9.89 0.56
C TYR A 566 -15.24 -8.76 -0.12
N PHE A 567 -16.56 -8.68 0.08
CA PHE A 567 -17.36 -7.57 -0.45
C PHE A 567 -17.08 -6.25 0.28
N ALA A 568 -16.94 -6.31 1.60
CA ALA A 568 -16.58 -5.13 2.39
C ALA A 568 -15.25 -4.54 1.91
N GLY A 569 -14.23 -5.38 1.67
CA GLY A 569 -12.94 -4.96 1.13
C GLY A 569 -13.04 -4.35 -0.27
N SER A 570 -13.88 -4.91 -1.16
CA SER A 570 -14.14 -4.30 -2.47
C SER A 570 -14.74 -2.90 -2.35
N PHE A 571 -15.68 -2.70 -1.41
CA PHE A 571 -16.32 -1.40 -1.21
C PHE A 571 -15.35 -0.35 -0.66
N VAL A 572 -14.32 -0.76 0.08
CA VAL A 572 -13.24 0.14 0.50
C VAL A 572 -12.49 0.67 -0.71
N SER A 573 -12.03 -0.20 -1.61
CA SER A 573 -11.33 0.20 -2.84
C SER A 573 -12.22 1.07 -3.73
N PHE A 574 -13.51 0.74 -3.88
CA PHE A 574 -14.45 1.55 -4.69
C PHE A 574 -14.74 2.92 -4.06
N THR A 575 -14.78 3.00 -2.74
CA THR A 575 -14.90 4.27 -2.01
C THR A 575 -13.63 5.10 -2.20
N SER A 576 -12.44 4.50 -2.07
CA SER A 576 -11.16 5.17 -2.34
C SER A 576 -11.09 5.70 -3.77
N ALA A 577 -11.57 4.92 -4.74
CA ALA A 577 -11.63 5.31 -6.15
C ALA A 577 -12.57 6.49 -6.41
N SER A 578 -13.74 6.48 -5.79
CA SER A 578 -14.70 7.59 -5.88
C SER A 578 -14.11 8.88 -5.30
N LEU A 579 -13.46 8.78 -4.13
CA LEU A 579 -12.77 9.91 -3.51
C LEU A 579 -11.59 10.41 -4.35
N ALA A 580 -10.82 9.51 -4.97
CA ALA A 580 -9.75 9.89 -5.88
C ALA A 580 -10.30 10.65 -7.10
N GLY A 581 -11.39 10.17 -7.70
CA GLY A 581 -12.08 10.86 -8.81
C GLY A 581 -12.56 12.27 -8.45
N ILE A 582 -12.95 12.51 -7.20
CA ILE A 582 -13.32 13.85 -6.71
C ILE A 582 -12.08 14.75 -6.54
N LEU A 583 -11.01 14.21 -5.95
CA LEU A 583 -9.89 15.01 -5.45
C LEU A 583 -8.82 15.32 -6.50
N ILE A 584 -8.64 14.45 -7.49
CA ILE A 584 -7.66 14.63 -8.58
C ILE A 584 -8.06 15.84 -9.46
N GLN A 585 -7.05 16.58 -9.92
CA GLN A 585 -7.21 17.75 -10.78
C GLN A 585 -6.78 17.42 -12.21
N ASN A 586 -7.58 17.84 -13.20
CA ASN A 586 -7.35 17.54 -14.62
C ASN A 586 -6.04 18.14 -15.15
N GLU A 587 -5.67 19.37 -14.72
CA GLU A 587 -4.44 20.07 -15.13
C GLU A 587 -3.13 19.30 -14.85
N HIS A 588 -3.17 18.25 -14.03
CA HIS A 588 -1.98 17.51 -13.59
C HIS A 588 -1.92 16.09 -14.16
N MET A 589 -2.88 15.70 -15.01
CA MET A 589 -2.86 14.41 -15.73
C MET A 589 -2.35 14.53 -17.17
N ASP A 590 -2.24 15.74 -17.69
CA ASP A 590 -1.70 16.05 -19.03
C ASP A 590 -0.16 16.22 -19.03
N GLY A 591 0.48 16.03 -17.87
CA GLY A 591 1.93 16.25 -17.67
C GLY A 591 2.82 15.01 -17.82
N ASN A 592 2.30 13.91 -18.36
CA ASN A 592 3.08 12.71 -18.70
C ASN A 592 3.67 12.79 -20.10
#